data_AF-A0A851WI00-F1
#
_entry.id   AF-A0A851WI00-F1
#
_cell.length_a   1.000
_cell.length_b   1.000
_cell.length_c   1.000
_cell.angle_alpha   90.00
_cell.angle_beta   90.00
_cell.angle_gamma   90.00
#
_symmetry.space_group_name_H-M   'P 1'
#
loop_
_entity.id
_entity.type
_entity.pdbx_description
1 polymer ?
#
loop_
_entity_poly.entity_id
_entity_poly.type
_entity_poly.pdbx_seq_one_letter_code
_entity_poly.pdbx_strand_id
1 'polypeptide(L)'
;GKDGFCPVRAGLFPSYDCRAQCWHDGECPREEKCCLSGCDYVCLPPSREKPGICPLAEEAPLAVTPCGTTCTKDWQCPGAEKCCSSSRCGHVCSAPEPDKPSECPKVRPQRTSEPCTEMDSCTHDRDCSRQEKCCFSGCAMR
;
A
#
# COMPACT_ATOMS: atom_id res chain seq x y z
N GLY A 1 11.57 -20.09 -4.64
CA GLY A 1 11.30 -18.67 -4.42
C GLY A 1 12.23 -18.16 -3.35
N LYS A 2 12.58 -16.88 -3.38
CA LYS A 2 13.41 -16.25 -2.34
C LYS A 2 12.55 -15.62 -1.26
N ASP A 3 13.11 -15.51 -0.06
CA ASP A 3 12.43 -14.95 1.11
C ASP A 3 12.07 -13.47 0.93
N GLY A 4 11.01 -13.05 1.62
CA GLY A 4 10.47 -11.69 1.54
C GLY A 4 9.49 -11.48 0.38
N PHE A 5 9.04 -10.25 0.25
CA PHE A 5 7.95 -9.85 -0.67
C PHE A 5 8.44 -8.87 -1.73
N CYS A 6 7.73 -8.77 -2.85
CA CYS A 6 8.00 -7.69 -3.79
C CYS A 6 7.65 -6.35 -3.14
N PRO A 7 8.54 -5.34 -3.19
CA PRO A 7 8.23 -4.02 -2.66
C PRO A 7 7.12 -3.39 -3.49
N VAL A 8 6.23 -2.66 -2.81
CA VAL A 8 5.27 -1.79 -3.49
C VAL A 8 6.07 -0.63 -4.09
N ARG A 9 6.29 -0.65 -5.41
CA ARG A 9 6.92 0.47 -6.12
C ARG A 9 5.98 0.98 -7.20
N ALA A 10 5.58 2.23 -7.02
CA ALA A 10 5.05 3.13 -8.02
C ALA A 10 6.09 3.32 -9.14
N GLY A 11 6.16 2.41 -10.10
CA GLY A 11 6.93 2.68 -11.30
C GLY A 11 6.24 3.77 -12.10
N LEU A 12 6.76 5.00 -12.05
CA LEU A 12 6.44 6.02 -13.07
C LEU A 12 6.78 5.42 -14.42
N PHE A 13 5.81 5.36 -15.34
CA PHE A 13 5.99 4.87 -16.71
C PHE A 13 6.91 5.81 -17.50
N PRO A 14 8.19 5.48 -17.74
CA PRO A 14 9.05 6.33 -18.55
C PRO A 14 8.80 6.05 -20.04
N SER A 15 8.25 4.87 -20.36
CA SER A 15 7.99 4.42 -21.73
C SER A 15 6.87 3.37 -21.78
N TYR A 16 6.28 3.19 -22.96
CA TYR A 16 5.27 2.16 -23.25
C TYR A 16 5.88 0.81 -23.66
N ASP A 17 7.20 0.65 -23.63
CA ASP A 17 7.90 -0.60 -23.98
C ASP A 17 8.12 -1.44 -22.72
N CYS A 18 7.24 -2.42 -22.50
CA CYS A 18 7.30 -3.32 -21.36
C CYS A 18 8.33 -4.44 -21.60
N ARG A 19 9.27 -4.64 -20.67
CA ARG A 19 10.33 -5.63 -20.73
C ARG A 19 10.35 -6.55 -19.50
N ALA A 20 10.57 -7.83 -19.75
CA ALA A 20 10.86 -8.80 -18.70
C ALA A 20 12.38 -9.05 -18.63
N GLN A 21 13.04 -8.51 -17.61
CA GLN A 21 14.46 -8.78 -17.30
C GLN A 21 14.64 -10.05 -16.48
N CYS A 22 13.57 -10.54 -15.85
CA CYS A 22 13.52 -11.78 -15.10
C CYS A 22 12.13 -12.42 -15.25
N TRP A 23 12.02 -13.74 -15.04
CA TRP A 23 10.73 -14.44 -14.95
C TRP A 23 10.43 -15.04 -13.58
N HIS A 24 11.48 -15.33 -12.80
CA HIS A 24 11.36 -15.85 -11.45
C HIS A 24 12.56 -15.44 -10.59
N ASP A 25 12.39 -15.50 -9.26
CA ASP A 25 13.39 -15.06 -8.29
C ASP A 25 14.80 -15.67 -8.50
N GLY A 26 14.89 -16.87 -9.09
CA GLY A 26 16.15 -17.58 -9.32
C GLY A 26 17.08 -16.90 -10.34
N GLU A 27 16.53 -16.08 -11.24
CA GLU A 27 17.30 -15.32 -12.22
C GLU A 27 17.94 -14.06 -11.62
N CYS A 28 17.43 -13.61 -10.47
CA CYS A 28 17.91 -12.41 -9.82
C CYS A 28 19.17 -12.69 -8.98
N PRO A 29 20.10 -11.74 -8.86
CA PRO A 29 21.27 -11.93 -8.03
C PRO A 29 20.91 -11.89 -6.53
N ARG A 30 21.73 -12.52 -5.68
CA ARG A 30 21.62 -12.47 -4.21
C ARG A 30 20.20 -12.84 -3.73
N GLU A 31 19.64 -12.05 -2.81
CA GLU A 31 18.30 -12.21 -2.23
C GLU A 31 17.21 -11.44 -3.03
N GLU A 32 17.56 -10.84 -4.17
CA GLU A 32 16.61 -10.06 -4.97
C GLU A 32 15.53 -10.93 -5.59
N LYS A 33 14.31 -10.40 -5.64
CA LYS A 33 13.12 -11.07 -6.17
C LYS A 33 12.73 -10.50 -7.53
N CYS A 34 12.14 -11.34 -8.37
CA CYS A 34 11.63 -10.90 -9.65
C CYS A 34 10.24 -10.29 -9.46
N CYS A 35 10.13 -8.99 -9.65
CA CYS A 35 8.95 -8.22 -9.26
C CYS A 35 8.42 -7.38 -10.42
N LEU A 36 7.10 -7.25 -10.50
CA LEU A 36 6.44 -6.34 -11.42
C LEU A 36 6.65 -4.90 -10.94
N SER A 37 7.20 -4.04 -11.79
CA SER A 37 7.35 -2.61 -11.56
C SER A 37 6.82 -1.85 -12.78
N GLY A 38 5.68 -1.16 -12.61
CA GLY A 38 4.94 -0.64 -13.76
C GLY A 38 4.42 -1.79 -14.62
N CYS A 39 5.00 -1.99 -15.81
CA CYS A 39 4.74 -3.15 -16.66
C CYS A 39 5.98 -4.03 -16.90
N ASP A 40 7.11 -3.71 -16.26
CA ASP A 40 8.38 -4.45 -16.41
C ASP A 40 8.53 -5.49 -15.30
N TYR A 41 9.22 -6.60 -15.60
CA TYR A 41 9.71 -7.53 -14.58
C TYR A 41 11.18 -7.27 -14.33
N VAL A 42 11.51 -6.86 -13.09
CA VAL A 42 12.86 -6.44 -12.71
C VAL A 42 13.26 -7.05 -11.36
N CYS A 43 14.56 -7.23 -11.14
CA CYS A 43 15.10 -7.73 -9.88
C CYS A 43 15.15 -6.63 -8.84
N LEU A 44 14.42 -6.81 -7.73
CA LEU A 44 14.33 -5.85 -6.64
C LEU A 44 14.72 -6.47 -5.30
N PRO A 45 15.33 -5.70 -4.38
CA PRO A 45 15.55 -6.17 -3.02
C PRO A 45 14.20 -6.49 -2.33
N PRO A 46 14.15 -7.56 -1.53
CA PRO A 46 12.91 -8.01 -0.91
C PRO A 46 12.43 -7.04 0.18
N SER A 47 11.11 -6.85 0.25
CA SER A 47 10.43 -6.20 1.36
C SER A 47 10.19 -7.18 2.50
N ARG A 48 10.29 -6.68 3.74
CA ARG A 48 9.87 -7.41 4.94
C ARG A 48 8.36 -7.31 5.22
N GLU A 49 7.71 -6.32 4.63
CA GLU A 49 6.28 -6.08 4.77
C GLU A 49 5.54 -6.62 3.56
N LYS A 50 4.34 -7.15 3.80
CA LYS A 50 3.48 -7.64 2.73
C LYS A 50 2.87 -6.46 1.97
N PRO A 51 2.72 -6.58 0.64
CA PRO A 51 2.11 -5.53 -0.17
C PRO A 51 0.64 -5.31 0.21
N GLY A 52 0.16 -4.09 -0.06
CA GLY A 52 -1.19 -3.65 0.24
C GLY A 52 -1.31 -2.95 1.60
N ILE A 53 -2.50 -2.40 1.87
CA ILE A 53 -2.83 -1.68 3.10
C ILE A 53 -3.90 -2.45 3.89
N CYS A 54 -3.96 -2.18 5.18
CA CYS A 54 -5.05 -2.71 5.99
C CYS A 54 -6.39 -2.11 5.54
N PRO A 55 -7.46 -2.92 5.43
CA PRO A 55 -8.79 -2.36 5.22
C PRO A 55 -9.10 -1.38 6.35
N LEU A 56 -9.88 -0.33 6.07
CA LEU A 56 -10.42 0.45 7.18
C LEU A 56 -11.30 -0.51 7.96
N ALA A 57 -11.30 -0.35 9.28
CA ALA A 57 -12.31 -0.95 10.11
C ALA A 57 -13.64 -0.28 9.76
N GLU A 58 -14.26 -0.69 8.66
CA GLU A 58 -15.68 -0.46 8.44
C GLU A 58 -16.39 -1.00 9.69
N GLU A 59 -17.42 -0.29 10.12
CA GLU A 59 -18.38 -0.73 11.12
C GLU A 59 -19.10 -1.97 10.57
N ALA A 60 -18.38 -3.09 10.52
CA ALA A 60 -18.92 -4.36 10.09
C ALA A 60 -20.16 -4.61 10.96
N PRO A 61 -21.27 -5.09 10.36
CA PRO A 61 -22.48 -5.36 11.11
C PRO A 61 -22.15 -6.20 12.33
N LEU A 62 -22.99 -6.10 13.37
CA LEU A 62 -22.95 -6.84 14.62
C LEU A 62 -23.01 -8.39 14.45
N ALA A 63 -22.55 -8.95 13.33
CA ALA A 63 -22.18 -10.33 13.21
C ALA A 63 -21.06 -10.60 14.21
N VAL A 64 -21.38 -11.45 15.19
CA VAL A 64 -20.46 -12.04 16.16
C VAL A 64 -19.49 -12.95 15.41
N THR A 65 -18.59 -12.34 14.64
CA THR A 65 -17.50 -13.05 13.99
C THR A 65 -16.44 -13.23 15.06
N PRO A 66 -16.00 -14.47 15.34
CA PRO A 66 -14.86 -14.68 16.24
C PRO A 66 -13.68 -13.83 15.77
N CYS A 67 -12.92 -13.28 16.72
CA CYS A 67 -11.68 -12.59 16.36
C CYS A 67 -10.84 -13.52 15.47
N GLY A 68 -10.34 -12.98 14.35
CA GLY A 68 -9.44 -13.70 13.46
C GLY A 68 -8.12 -14.05 14.15
N THR A 69 -7.20 -14.66 13.39
CA THR A 69 -5.86 -15.01 13.89
C THR A 69 -5.15 -13.77 14.42
N THR A 70 -4.78 -13.78 15.70
CA THR A 70 -4.05 -12.69 16.33
C THR A 70 -2.62 -12.64 15.82
N CYS A 71 -2.10 -11.43 15.64
CA CYS A 71 -0.79 -11.22 15.06
C CYS A 71 -0.13 -9.98 15.67
N THR A 72 1.18 -9.83 15.47
CA THR A 72 1.89 -8.58 15.78
C THR A 72 2.61 -8.01 14.56
N LYS A 73 2.86 -8.83 13.52
CA LYS A 73 3.49 -8.44 12.27
C LYS A 73 2.91 -9.25 11.10
N ASP A 74 3.00 -8.70 9.90
CA ASP A 74 2.46 -9.30 8.65
C ASP A 74 2.98 -10.72 8.36
N TRP A 75 4.24 -11.02 8.70
CA TRP A 75 4.85 -12.32 8.43
C TRP A 75 4.22 -13.46 9.25
N GLN A 76 3.52 -13.15 10.35
CA GLN A 76 2.77 -14.13 11.14
C GLN A 76 1.46 -14.54 10.46
N CYS A 77 0.97 -13.72 9.54
CA CYS A 77 -0.26 -14.00 8.81
C CYS A 77 0.03 -14.90 7.60
N PRO A 78 -0.89 -15.80 7.21
CA PRO A 78 -0.72 -16.64 6.04
C PRO A 78 -0.81 -15.84 4.73
N GLY A 79 -0.23 -16.39 3.65
CA GLY A 79 -0.36 -15.84 2.29
C GLY A 79 -0.03 -14.34 2.19
N ALA A 80 -0.94 -13.56 1.62
CA ALA A 80 -0.83 -12.11 1.49
C ALA A 80 -1.48 -11.31 2.64
N GLU A 81 -2.07 -11.98 3.63
CA GLU A 81 -2.78 -11.31 4.72
C GLU A 81 -1.85 -10.43 5.55
N LYS A 82 -2.33 -9.24 5.91
CA LYS A 82 -1.60 -8.27 6.73
C LYS A 82 -2.12 -8.28 8.16
N CYS A 83 -1.24 -7.89 9.09
CA CYS A 83 -1.58 -7.77 10.48
C CYS A 83 -2.19 -6.39 10.77
N CYS A 84 -3.51 -6.34 10.93
CA CYS A 84 -4.27 -5.11 10.92
C CYS A 84 -4.98 -4.85 12.24
N SER A 85 -5.07 -3.58 12.62
CA SER A 85 -5.81 -3.16 13.81
C SER A 85 -7.31 -3.30 13.59
N SER A 86 -7.96 -4.04 14.47
CA SER A 86 -9.41 -4.21 14.58
C SER A 86 -9.89 -3.63 15.89
N SER A 87 -10.94 -2.81 15.82
CA SER A 87 -11.51 -2.09 16.96
C SER A 87 -11.97 -2.99 18.13
N ARG A 88 -12.30 -4.27 17.88
CA ARG A 88 -12.75 -5.20 18.92
C ARG A 88 -11.70 -6.23 19.36
N CYS A 89 -10.71 -6.51 18.51
CA CYS A 89 -9.85 -7.69 18.66
C CYS A 89 -8.35 -7.36 18.74
N GLY A 90 -7.97 -6.08 18.77
CA GLY A 90 -6.57 -5.67 18.73
C GLY A 90 -6.01 -5.84 17.33
N HIS A 91 -5.02 -6.74 17.13
CA HIS A 91 -4.43 -6.98 15.81
C HIS A 91 -4.78 -8.37 15.29
N VAL A 92 -5.36 -8.42 14.09
CA VAL A 92 -5.78 -9.66 13.43
C VAL A 92 -5.31 -9.71 11.98
N CYS A 93 -5.06 -10.92 11.49
CA CYS A 93 -4.77 -11.14 10.08
C CYS A 93 -6.01 -10.84 9.24
N SER A 94 -5.84 -9.99 8.24
CA SER A 94 -6.91 -9.63 7.31
C SER A 94 -6.39 -9.54 5.88
N ALA A 95 -7.27 -9.79 4.93
CA ALA A 95 -6.96 -9.62 3.51
C ALA A 95 -6.62 -8.14 3.24
N PRO A 96 -5.47 -7.84 2.61
CA PRO A 96 -5.09 -6.47 2.32
C PRO A 96 -5.96 -5.87 1.23
N GLU A 97 -6.19 -4.57 1.31
CA GLU A 97 -6.67 -3.79 0.18
C GLU A 97 -5.49 -3.39 -0.73
N PRO A 98 -5.72 -3.24 -2.05
CA PRO A 98 -4.70 -2.74 -2.96
C PRO A 98 -4.26 -1.33 -2.55
N ASP A 99 -2.96 -1.13 -2.36
CA ASP A 99 -2.40 0.22 -2.22
C ASP A 99 -2.48 0.93 -3.59
N LYS A 100 -2.93 2.19 -3.57
CA LYS A 100 -2.97 2.97 -4.81
C LYS A 100 -1.55 3.34 -5.21
N PRO A 101 -1.15 3.05 -6.47
CA PRO A 101 0.24 3.08 -6.89
C PRO A 101 0.81 4.49 -7.09
N SER A 102 0.07 5.57 -6.85
CA SER A 102 0.64 6.93 -6.92
C SER A 102 1.38 7.29 -5.62
N GLU A 103 2.21 8.32 -5.65
CA GLU A 103 2.82 8.92 -4.47
C GLU A 103 2.32 10.36 -4.31
N CYS A 104 2.09 10.79 -3.08
CA CYS A 104 1.71 12.18 -2.84
C CYS A 104 2.88 13.13 -3.10
N PRO A 105 2.65 14.26 -3.80
CA PRO A 105 3.67 15.28 -3.97
C PRO A 105 4.09 15.84 -2.61
N LYS A 106 5.39 16.10 -2.45
CA LYS A 106 5.93 16.74 -1.24
C LYS A 106 5.65 18.24 -1.29
N VAL A 107 4.48 18.66 -0.84
CA VAL A 107 4.07 20.07 -0.81
C VAL A 107 4.46 20.72 0.52
N ARG A 108 4.95 21.96 0.48
CA ARG A 108 5.17 22.76 1.70
C ARG A 108 3.84 23.41 2.11
N PRO A 109 3.48 23.43 3.40
CA PRO A 109 2.31 24.17 3.87
C PRO A 109 2.36 25.63 3.41
N GLN A 110 1.24 26.14 2.92
CA GLN A 110 1.10 27.56 2.58
C GLN A 110 1.34 28.38 3.85
N ARG A 111 2.40 29.21 3.85
CA ARG A 111 2.70 30.15 4.94
C ARG A 111 2.11 31.52 4.63
N THR A 112 0.83 31.56 4.31
CA THR A 112 0.09 32.81 4.13
C THR A 112 -0.48 33.27 5.46
N SER A 113 -0.53 34.58 5.68
CA SER A 113 -1.20 35.18 6.84
C SER A 113 -2.71 35.02 6.79
N GLU A 114 -3.27 34.77 5.60
CA GLU A 114 -4.68 34.43 5.42
C GLU A 114 -4.93 32.95 5.77
N PRO A 115 -5.96 32.67 6.60
CA PRO A 115 -6.37 31.31 6.90
C PRO A 115 -6.77 30.58 5.63
N CYS A 116 -6.36 29.32 5.56
CA CYS A 116 -6.90 28.36 4.60
C CYS A 116 -8.42 28.27 4.72
N THR A 117 -9.14 28.61 3.63
CA THR A 117 -10.59 28.44 3.52
C THR A 117 -10.97 27.19 2.72
N GLU A 118 -9.97 26.51 2.13
CA GLU A 118 -10.17 25.23 1.47
C GLU A 118 -10.50 24.14 2.50
N MET A 119 -11.42 23.26 2.15
CA MET A 119 -11.85 22.15 2.98
C MET A 119 -11.44 20.83 2.33
N ASP A 120 -11.18 19.84 3.17
CA ASP A 120 -10.79 18.49 2.74
C ASP A 120 -11.90 17.87 1.87
N SER A 121 -11.55 17.45 0.65
CA SER A 121 -12.47 16.71 -0.23
C SER A 121 -12.36 15.20 -0.07
N CYS A 122 -11.33 14.74 0.62
CA CYS A 122 -11.07 13.34 0.93
C CYS A 122 -10.40 13.24 2.29
N THR A 123 -10.47 12.07 2.91
CA THR A 123 -9.77 11.72 4.15
C THR A 123 -8.80 10.57 3.95
N HIS A 124 -9.16 9.66 3.04
CA HIS A 124 -8.39 8.47 2.72
C HIS A 124 -8.30 8.31 1.21
N ASP A 125 -7.25 7.63 0.74
CA ASP A 125 -7.05 7.35 -0.69
C ASP A 125 -8.27 6.70 -1.33
N ARG A 126 -9.01 5.86 -0.61
CA ARG A 126 -10.22 5.19 -1.09
C ARG A 126 -11.37 6.14 -1.44
N ASP A 127 -11.39 7.35 -0.87
CA ASP A 127 -12.40 8.37 -1.17
C ASP A 127 -12.20 8.92 -2.58
N CYS A 128 -10.96 8.86 -3.08
CA CYS A 128 -10.60 9.30 -4.42
C CYS A 128 -10.87 8.20 -5.45
N SER A 129 -11.11 8.56 -6.70
CA SER A 129 -11.38 7.59 -7.77
C SER A 129 -10.09 6.99 -8.33
N ARG A 130 -10.19 5.82 -8.98
CA ARG A 130 -9.07 5.21 -9.74
C ARG A 130 -7.78 5.09 -8.90
N GLN A 131 -6.65 5.57 -9.41
CA GLN A 131 -5.32 5.52 -8.78
C GLN A 131 -4.97 6.81 -8.03
N GLU A 132 -5.93 7.73 -7.84
CA GLU A 132 -5.71 8.99 -7.13
C GLU A 132 -5.63 8.75 -5.63
N LYS A 133 -4.67 9.42 -4.98
CA LYS A 133 -4.47 9.38 -3.54
C LYS A 133 -4.93 10.69 -2.92
N CYS A 134 -5.37 10.61 -1.68
CA CYS A 134 -5.79 11.74 -0.89
C CYS A 134 -4.54 12.42 -0.32
N CYS A 135 -4.13 13.49 -0.94
CA CYS A 135 -2.86 14.13 -0.70
C CYS A 135 -3.03 15.55 -0.14
N PHE A 136 -2.05 15.97 0.67
CA PHE A 136 -2.03 17.33 1.16
C PHE A 136 -1.59 18.31 0.06
N SER A 137 -2.50 19.18 -0.35
CA SER A 137 -2.27 20.18 -1.41
C SER A 137 -1.59 21.47 -0.91
N GLY A 138 -1.26 21.55 0.37
CA GLY A 138 -0.71 22.75 1.01
C GLY A 138 -1.72 23.53 1.87
N CYS A 139 -3.00 23.18 1.79
CA CYS A 139 -4.09 23.86 2.50
C CYS A 139 -5.21 22.88 2.93
N ALA A 140 -5.57 21.94 2.06
CA ALA A 140 -6.56 20.89 2.32
C ALA A 140 -6.14 19.55 1.69
N MET A 141 -6.80 18.47 2.08
CA MET A 141 -6.67 17.13 1.52
C MET A 141 -7.51 17.00 0.24
N ARG A 142 -6.89 16.53 -0.85
CA ARG A 142 -7.54 16.31 -2.15
C ARG A 142 -6.95 15.11 -2.88
#